data_AF-A0A661FC49-F1
#
_entry.id   AF-A0A661FC49-F1
#
_cell.length_a   1.000
_cell.length_b   1.000
_cell.length_c   1.000
_cell.angle_alpha   90.00
_cell.angle_beta   90.00
_cell.angle_gamma   90.00
#
_symmetry.space_group_name_H-M   'P 1'
#
loop_
_entity.id
_entity.type
_entity.pdbx_description
1 polymer ?
#
loop_
_entity_poly.entity_id
_entity_poly.type
_entity_poly.pdbx_seq_one_letter_code
_entity_poly.pdbx_strand_id
1 'polypeptide(L)'
;MQAANLVGRTVVVPADAAVLAAGGIVQGEISLPASTPSLSVTITDSNGALVRRLDLSTQEAGQVPFSWDGLLEDGTYADPGVYQITAEANVGGEIKALATQVRAGVDSVTLGGSQGLILNLAGLGPYQFSDVQQIL
;
A
#
# COMPACT_ATOMS: atom_id res chain seq x y z
N MET A 1 27.43 -3.99 -7.49
CA MET A 1 26.49 -5.07 -7.87
C MET A 1 25.54 -5.41 -6.72
N GLN A 2 24.77 -4.43 -6.23
CA GLN A 2 23.79 -4.62 -5.14
C GLN A 2 22.34 -4.54 -5.63
N ALA A 3 22.12 -3.85 -6.75
CA ALA A 3 20.82 -3.72 -7.43
C ALA A 3 20.17 -5.04 -7.86
N ALA A 4 20.98 -6.02 -8.30
CA ALA A 4 20.48 -7.31 -8.79
C ALA A 4 19.79 -8.14 -7.69
N ASN A 5 20.07 -7.86 -6.41
CA ASN A 5 19.49 -8.58 -5.29
C ASN A 5 18.09 -8.10 -4.91
N LEU A 6 17.59 -7.04 -5.56
CA LEU A 6 16.26 -6.49 -5.31
C LEU A 6 15.17 -7.17 -6.13
N VAL A 7 15.49 -7.72 -7.31
CA VAL A 7 14.50 -8.43 -8.14
C VAL A 7 13.95 -9.62 -7.37
N GLY A 8 12.63 -9.75 -7.33
CA GLY A 8 11.92 -10.77 -6.55
C GLY A 8 11.85 -10.50 -5.05
N ARG A 9 12.41 -9.39 -4.55
CA ARG A 9 12.18 -8.92 -3.17
C ARG A 9 10.86 -8.17 -3.09
N THR A 10 10.36 -8.07 -1.87
CA THR A 10 9.27 -7.17 -1.54
C THR A 10 9.84 -5.92 -0.89
N VAL A 11 9.34 -4.75 -1.29
CA VAL A 11 9.70 -3.46 -0.71
C VAL A 11 8.46 -2.77 -0.15
N VAL A 12 8.67 -1.87 0.80
CA VAL A 12 7.64 -0.95 1.30
C VAL A 12 7.88 0.42 0.67
N VAL A 13 6.88 0.96 -0.02
CA VAL A 13 6.94 2.27 -0.68
C VAL A 13 5.70 3.10 -0.39
N PRO A 14 5.80 4.44 -0.38
CA PRO A 14 4.63 5.32 -0.37
C PRO A 14 3.78 5.07 -1.62
N ALA A 15 2.54 4.63 -1.41
CA ALA A 15 1.60 4.40 -2.49
C ALA A 15 0.18 4.37 -1.95
N ASP A 16 -0.75 4.83 -2.78
CA ASP A 16 -2.19 4.79 -2.58
C ASP A 16 -2.85 3.72 -3.46
N ALA A 17 -2.07 2.84 -4.07
CA ALA A 17 -2.56 1.69 -4.82
C ALA A 17 -1.73 0.44 -4.48
N ALA A 18 -2.34 -0.74 -4.59
CA ALA A 18 -1.64 -2.01 -4.44
C ALA A 18 -2.18 -3.07 -5.41
N VAL A 19 -1.33 -4.05 -5.71
CA VAL A 19 -1.71 -5.20 -6.52
C VAL A 19 -2.25 -6.31 -5.64
N LEU A 20 -3.45 -6.78 -5.96
CA LEU A 20 -3.99 -8.03 -5.48
C LEU A 20 -3.70 -9.13 -6.52
N ALA A 21 -2.90 -10.12 -6.13
CA ALA A 21 -2.77 -11.37 -6.88
C ALA A 21 -4.00 -12.27 -6.65
N ALA A 22 -4.23 -13.25 -7.52
CA ALA A 22 -5.34 -14.20 -7.37
C ALA A 22 -5.28 -14.93 -6.02
N GLY A 23 -6.31 -14.74 -5.19
CA GLY A 23 -6.36 -15.28 -3.82
C GLY A 23 -5.27 -14.73 -2.89
N GLY A 24 -4.65 -13.61 -3.26
CA GLY A 24 -3.55 -12.98 -2.54
C GLY A 24 -4.02 -12.10 -1.38
N ILE A 25 -3.05 -11.45 -0.75
CA ILE A 25 -3.27 -10.51 0.36
C ILE A 25 -2.55 -9.21 0.01
N VAL A 26 -3.22 -8.09 0.22
CA VAL A 26 -2.63 -6.74 0.17
C VAL A 26 -2.25 -6.32 1.58
N GLN A 27 -1.02 -5.84 1.75
CA GLN A 27 -0.49 -5.42 3.04
C GLN A 27 0.20 -4.06 2.93
N GLY A 28 0.10 -3.27 3.99
CA GLY A 28 0.73 -1.96 4.06
C GLY A 28 0.67 -1.36 5.44
N GLU A 29 1.05 -0.09 5.52
CA GLU A 29 1.11 0.70 6.74
C GLU A 29 0.54 2.10 6.50
N ILE A 30 -0.05 2.68 7.53
CA ILE A 30 -0.62 4.02 7.52
C ILE A 30 0.22 4.87 8.47
N SER A 31 0.68 6.03 7.99
CA SER A 31 1.37 7.00 8.82
C SER A 31 0.35 7.86 9.57
N LEU A 32 0.14 7.54 10.84
CA LEU A 32 -0.84 8.21 11.71
C LEU A 32 -0.13 9.24 12.60
N PRO A 33 -0.34 10.56 12.40
CA PRO A 33 0.43 11.61 13.08
C PRO A 33 0.07 11.82 14.55
N ALA A 34 -1.12 11.40 14.98
CA ALA A 34 -1.63 11.54 16.33
C ALA A 34 -2.62 10.41 16.63
N SER A 35 -2.84 10.09 17.90
CA SER A 35 -3.86 9.10 18.26
C SER A 35 -5.25 9.53 17.76
N THR A 36 -6.06 8.54 17.39
CA THR A 36 -7.38 8.75 16.80
C THR A 36 -8.39 7.78 17.40
N PRO A 37 -9.64 8.19 17.64
CA PRO A 37 -10.71 7.28 18.03
C PRO A 37 -11.25 6.44 16.86
N SER A 38 -10.90 6.78 15.61
CA SER A 38 -11.36 6.03 14.44
C SER A 38 -10.38 6.16 13.28
N LEU A 39 -9.83 5.04 12.85
CA LEU A 39 -9.04 4.87 11.64
C LEU A 39 -9.73 3.86 10.74
N SER A 40 -9.80 4.15 9.44
CA SER A 40 -10.31 3.19 8.46
C SER A 40 -9.53 3.24 7.16
N VAL A 41 -9.47 2.10 6.47
CA VAL A 41 -8.92 1.97 5.12
C VAL A 41 -10.05 1.61 4.18
N THR A 42 -10.22 2.39 3.12
CA THR A 42 -11.16 2.12 2.05
C THR A 42 -10.39 1.61 0.85
N ILE A 43 -10.88 0.51 0.27
CA ILE A 43 -10.32 -0.12 -0.92
C ILE A 43 -11.35 0.00 -2.03
N THR A 44 -10.94 0.51 -3.18
CA THR A 44 -11.79 0.68 -4.36
C THR A 44 -11.14 0.08 -5.60
N ASP A 45 -11.97 -0.35 -6.56
CA ASP A 45 -11.52 -0.85 -7.85
C ASP A 45 -11.11 0.30 -8.79
N SER A 46 -10.66 -0.04 -10.00
CA SER A 46 -10.28 0.94 -11.03
C SER A 46 -11.42 1.86 -11.51
N ASN A 47 -12.68 1.51 -11.23
CA ASN A 47 -13.86 2.33 -11.54
C ASN A 47 -14.26 3.23 -10.36
N GLY A 48 -13.55 3.16 -9.23
CA GLY A 48 -13.88 3.84 -7.99
C GLY A 48 -15.01 3.18 -7.20
N ALA A 49 -15.41 1.96 -7.56
CA ALA A 49 -16.42 1.21 -6.82
C ALA A 49 -15.84 0.70 -5.49
N LEU A 50 -16.62 0.77 -4.41
CA LEU A 50 -16.23 0.24 -3.10
C LEU A 50 -16.08 -1.27 -3.18
N VAL A 51 -14.90 -1.76 -2.79
CA VAL A 51 -14.55 -3.18 -2.76
C VAL A 51 -14.59 -3.68 -1.33
N ARG A 52 -13.94 -2.95 -0.42
CA ARG A 52 -13.85 -3.31 1.01
C ARG A 52 -13.59 -2.07 1.85
N ARG A 53 -14.18 -2.01 3.05
CA ARG A 53 -13.74 -1.09 4.11
C ARG A 53 -13.18 -1.88 5.29
N LEU A 54 -11.97 -1.50 5.72
CA LEU A 54 -11.34 -2.03 6.93
C LEU A 54 -11.50 -0.98 8.04
N ASP A 55 -12.18 -1.35 9.13
CA ASP A 55 -12.24 -0.55 10.34
C ASP A 55 -11.10 -0.98 11.27
N LEU A 56 -10.16 -0.06 11.51
CA LEU A 56 -9.03 -0.24 12.42
C LEU A 56 -9.27 0.42 13.77
N SER A 57 -10.42 1.06 13.94
CA SER A 57 -10.92 1.65 15.19
C SER A 57 -9.92 2.61 15.83
N THR A 58 -9.82 2.61 17.16
CA THR A 58 -8.87 3.47 17.89
C THR A 58 -7.43 3.02 17.65
N GLN A 59 -6.56 3.98 17.34
CA GLN A 59 -5.14 3.73 17.12
C GLN A 59 -4.28 4.83 17.75
N GLU A 60 -3.09 4.46 18.20
CA GLU A 60 -2.08 5.40 18.69
C GLU A 60 -1.26 5.98 17.53
N ALA A 61 -0.61 7.12 17.75
CA ALA A 61 0.28 7.72 16.75
C ALA A 61 1.42 6.77 16.36
N GLY A 62 1.77 6.74 15.07
CA GLY A 62 2.84 5.89 14.54
C GLY A 62 2.45 5.20 13.22
N GLN A 63 3.20 4.15 12.88
CA GLN A 63 2.89 3.31 11.73
C GLN A 63 1.86 2.26 12.13
N VAL A 64 0.67 2.32 11.52
CA VAL A 64 -0.41 1.36 11.78
C VAL A 64 -0.49 0.38 10.60
N PRO A 65 -0.26 -0.93 10.80
CA PRO A 65 -0.35 -1.91 9.73
C PRO A 65 -1.81 -2.14 9.32
N PHE A 66 -2.03 -2.42 8.04
CA PHE A 66 -3.29 -2.94 7.53
C PHE A 66 -3.05 -4.16 6.64
N SER A 67 -4.07 -5.02 6.55
CA SER A 67 -4.06 -6.21 5.71
C SER A 67 -5.45 -6.42 5.13
N TRP A 68 -5.53 -6.63 3.83
CA TRP A 68 -6.74 -7.03 3.12
C TRP A 68 -6.51 -8.39 2.47
N ASP A 69 -7.42 -9.32 2.75
CA ASP A 69 -7.39 -10.72 2.32
C ASP A 69 -7.93 -10.95 0.89
N GLY A 70 -8.23 -9.87 0.16
CA GLY A 70 -8.80 -9.95 -1.18
C GLY A 70 -10.30 -10.24 -1.20
N LEU A 71 -10.99 -10.21 -0.06
CA LEU A 71 -12.44 -10.42 0.00
C LEU A 71 -13.22 -9.12 -0.22
N LEU A 72 -14.32 -9.22 -0.94
CA LEU A 72 -15.36 -8.19 -1.03
C LEU A 72 -16.17 -8.11 0.28
N GLU A 73 -17.05 -7.12 0.38
CA GLU A 73 -18.01 -7.01 1.51
C GLU A 73 -18.96 -8.22 1.61
N ASP A 74 -19.28 -8.88 0.50
CA ASP A 74 -20.14 -10.07 0.48
C ASP A 74 -19.41 -11.38 0.80
N GLY A 75 -18.10 -11.32 1.06
CA GLY A 75 -17.25 -12.47 1.38
C GLY A 75 -16.77 -13.28 0.17
N THR A 76 -17.08 -12.87 -1.05
CA THR A 76 -16.48 -13.45 -2.26
C THR A 76 -15.10 -12.84 -2.54
N TYR A 77 -14.30 -13.48 -3.39
CA TYR A 77 -12.99 -12.96 -3.76
C TYR A 77 -13.11 -11.87 -4.82
N ALA A 78 -12.36 -10.80 -4.63
CA ALA A 78 -12.12 -9.78 -5.64
C ALA A 78 -11.25 -10.33 -6.76
N ASP A 79 -11.41 -9.81 -7.98
CA ASP A 79 -10.60 -10.19 -9.12
C ASP A 79 -9.13 -9.74 -8.94
N PRO A 80 -8.15 -10.45 -9.50
CA PRO A 80 -6.76 -9.99 -9.48
C PRO A 80 -6.63 -8.65 -10.22
N GLY A 81 -5.92 -7.69 -9.64
CA GLY A 81 -5.83 -6.35 -10.23
C GLY A 81 -5.16 -5.32 -9.33
N VAL A 82 -5.14 -4.08 -9.80
CA VAL A 82 -4.70 -2.92 -9.03
C VAL A 82 -5.91 -2.30 -8.35
N TYR A 83 -5.79 -2.08 -7.04
CA TYR A 83 -6.83 -1.47 -6.21
C TYR A 83 -6.31 -0.20 -5.56
N GLN A 84 -7.17 0.81 -5.49
CA GLN A 84 -6.88 2.07 -4.80
C GLN A 84 -7.15 1.91 -3.31
N ILE A 85 -6.25 2.44 -2.50
CA ILE A 85 -6.23 2.37 -1.04
C ILE A 85 -6.26 3.81 -0.51
N THR A 86 -7.24 4.09 0.34
CA THR A 86 -7.37 5.40 0.98
C THR A 86 -7.53 5.21 2.48
N ALA A 87 -6.67 5.82 3.27
CA ALA A 87 -6.77 5.77 4.73
C ALA A 87 -7.31 7.10 5.26
N GLU A 88 -8.25 7.04 6.20
CA GLU A 88 -8.84 8.22 6.83
C GLU A 88 -8.92 8.02 8.35
N ALA A 89 -8.60 9.07 9.11
CA ALA A 89 -8.74 9.08 10.55
C ALA A 89 -9.39 10.36 11.09
N ASN A 90 -10.02 10.26 12.26
CA ASN A 90 -10.47 11.43 13.00
C ASN A 90 -9.30 12.03 13.79
N VAL A 91 -8.77 13.17 13.36
CA VAL A 91 -7.66 13.86 14.04
C VAL A 91 -8.15 15.21 14.51
N GLY A 92 -8.40 15.33 15.82
CA GLY A 92 -8.87 16.57 16.45
C GLY A 92 -10.32 16.93 16.11
N GLY A 93 -11.18 15.94 15.85
CA GLY A 93 -12.59 16.14 15.52
C GLY A 93 -12.89 16.20 14.02
N GLU A 94 -11.87 16.22 13.16
CA GLU A 94 -11.99 16.27 11.70
C GLU A 94 -11.51 14.97 11.06
N ILE A 95 -12.22 14.52 10.02
CA ILE A 95 -11.76 13.40 9.20
C ILE A 95 -10.66 13.90 8.25
N LYS A 96 -9.50 13.25 8.28
CA LYS A 96 -8.34 13.57 7.45
C LYS A 96 -7.85 12.33 6.71
N ALA A 97 -7.53 12.51 5.43
CA ALA A 97 -6.81 11.51 4.67
C ALA A 97 -5.37 11.36 5.20
N LEU A 98 -4.88 10.13 5.25
CA LEU A 98 -3.56 9.78 5.75
C LEU A 98 -2.70 9.18 4.63
N ALA A 99 -1.38 9.36 4.77
CA ALA A 99 -0.43 8.74 3.87
C ALA A 99 -0.37 7.23 4.11
N THR A 100 -0.39 6.48 3.01
CA THR A 100 -0.29 5.02 3.00
C THR A 100 1.04 4.58 2.39
N GLN A 101 1.52 3.44 2.86
CA GLN A 101 2.66 2.73 2.30
C GLN A 101 2.21 1.30 2.02
N VAL A 102 2.63 0.72 0.91
CA VAL A 102 2.22 -0.63 0.51
C VAL A 102 3.43 -1.53 0.31
N ARG A 103 3.22 -2.82 0.51
CA ARG A 103 4.17 -3.85 0.12
C ARG A 103 4.01 -4.15 -1.36
N ALA A 104 5.10 -4.02 -2.11
CA ALA A 104 5.12 -4.29 -3.54
C ALA A 104 6.32 -5.16 -3.90
N GLY A 105 6.10 -6.14 -4.78
CA GLY A 105 7.16 -6.95 -5.37
C GLY A 105 7.97 -6.14 -6.39
N VAL A 106 9.27 -6.35 -6.44
CA VAL A 106 10.16 -5.76 -7.45
C VAL A 106 10.27 -6.72 -8.64
N ASP A 107 9.68 -6.35 -9.77
CA ASP A 107 9.71 -7.15 -11.01
C ASP A 107 11.04 -7.02 -11.73
N SER A 108 11.56 -5.80 -11.82
CA SER A 108 12.84 -5.53 -12.47
C SER A 108 13.48 -4.26 -11.93
N VAL A 109 14.77 -4.09 -12.19
CA VAL A 109 15.52 -2.90 -11.78
C VAL A 109 16.16 -2.27 -13.01
N THR A 110 16.00 -0.95 -13.14
CA THR A 110 16.61 -0.16 -14.21
C THR A 110 17.77 0.65 -13.62
N LEU A 111 18.96 0.57 -14.24
CA LEU A 111 20.08 1.43 -13.89
C LEU A 111 19.96 2.75 -14.68
N GLY A 112 19.52 3.81 -14.01
CA GLY A 112 19.24 5.12 -14.62
C GLY A 112 20.47 6.02 -14.82
N GLY A 113 21.69 5.49 -14.73
CA GLY A 113 22.91 6.31 -14.81
C GLY A 113 22.96 7.37 -13.71
N SER A 114 22.83 8.65 -14.09
CA SER A 114 22.81 9.79 -13.14
C SER A 114 21.53 9.88 -12.30
N GLN A 115 20.43 9.26 -12.73
CA GLN A 115 19.14 9.25 -12.03
C GLN A 115 19.07 8.23 -10.89
N GLY A 116 20.13 7.45 -10.70
CA GLY A 116 20.19 6.42 -9.67
C GLY A 116 19.48 5.13 -10.08
N LEU A 117 19.03 4.38 -9.08
CA LEU A 117 18.43 3.06 -9.26
C LEU A 117 16.90 3.18 -9.26
N ILE A 118 16.26 2.66 -10.30
CA ILE A 118 14.79 2.64 -10.43
C ILE A 118 14.30 1.21 -10.27
N LEU A 119 13.29 1.03 -9.41
CA LEU A 119 12.62 -0.24 -9.16
C LEU A 119 11.31 -0.24 -9.95
N ASN A 120 11.09 -1.26 -10.76
CA ASN A 120 9.81 -1.48 -11.43
C ASN A 120 9.01 -2.41 -10.54
N LEU A 121 7.99 -1.85 -9.89
CA LEU A 121 7.17 -2.55 -8.91
C LEU A 121 5.95 -3.15 -9.60
N ALA A 122 5.62 -4.38 -9.21
CA ALA A 122 4.49 -5.12 -9.75
C ALA A 122 3.22 -4.26 -9.69
N GLY A 123 2.65 -3.98 -10.87
CA GLY A 123 1.44 -3.17 -11.09
C GLY A 123 1.46 -1.70 -10.63
N LEU A 124 2.50 -1.24 -9.92
CA LEU A 124 2.66 0.16 -9.50
C LEU A 124 3.62 0.95 -10.39
N GLY A 125 4.40 0.26 -11.23
CA GLY A 125 5.32 0.91 -12.16
C GLY A 125 6.63 1.37 -11.50
N PRO A 126 7.31 2.37 -12.08
CA PRO A 126 8.66 2.75 -11.66
C PRO A 126 8.67 3.62 -10.40
N TYR A 127 9.49 3.24 -9.43
CA TYR A 127 9.80 3.98 -8.20
C TYR A 127 11.30 4.22 -8.08
N GLN A 128 11.71 5.34 -7.48
CA GLN A 128 13.13 5.52 -7.18
C GLN A 128 13.51 4.65 -5.99
N PHE A 129 14.73 4.10 -5.99
CA PHE A 129 15.22 3.35 -4.82
C PHE A 129 15.25 4.22 -3.55
N SER A 130 15.39 5.54 -3.69
CA SER A 130 15.29 6.48 -2.56
C SER A 130 13.90 6.55 -1.92
N ASP A 131 12.85 6.12 -2.63
CA ASP A 131 11.48 6.12 -2.12
C ASP A 131 11.19 4.88 -1.26
N VAL A 132 12.06 3.85 -1.35
CA VAL A 132 11.95 2.61 -0.58
C VAL A 132 12.18 2.88 0.90
N GLN A 133 11.17 2.56 1.71
CA GLN A 133 11.22 2.70 3.16
C GLN A 133 11.81 1.44 3.81
N GLN A 134 11.55 0.27 3.23
CA GLN A 134 12.03 -1.01 3.73
C GLN A 134 12.16 -2.04 2.61
N ILE A 135 13.11 -2.98 2.78
CA ILE A 135 13.25 -4.19 1.96
C ILE A 135 13.00 -5.40 2.88
N LEU A 136 12.20 -6.37 2.41
CA LEU A 136 11.80 -7.57 3.17
C LEU A 136 12.58 -8.83 2.75
#